data_AF-A0A8S4F9Q0-F1
#
_entry.id   AF-A0A8S4F9Q0-F1
#
_cell.length_a   1.000
_cell.length_b   1.000
_cell.length_c   1.000
_cell.angle_alpha   90.00
_cell.angle_beta   90.00
_cell.angle_gamma   90.00
#
_symmetry.space_group_name_H-M   'P 1'
#
loop_
_entity.id
_entity.type
_entity.pdbx_description
1 polymer ?
#
loop_
_entity_poly.entity_id
_entity_poly.type
_entity_poly.pdbx_seq_one_letter_code
_entity_poly.pdbx_strand_id
1 'polypeptide(L)'
;MANIELDDAPQYDSIENTTEVETLDDTHNATDPTNDPEEVAPPVEPLDPQLLSALGEATDDTPAYGEKILDNLANLWLPLLKKGLSKEPKEKLLKEYNIPDNCRLLQAPTLNAEIFHAIQDMPRNRDKNLTVPQQQLGSGITAINRAMEVLLKGQDTSTAIKHLSNACRILSDLHHMNTQSRIKLITPGLDRSFLHVIQDAERDETIFGSKLSEKIKAAKAIEKQGIQIKKVTAPNPKPSSSTHIQTPFVRPTYSGNWTAPPRYSSNRGGARGGKKTMQSSRRPYNAVQTYKPATSSYYRPRASNQ
;
A
#
# COMPACT_ATOMS: atom_id res chain seq x y z
N MET A 1 -34.30 3.11 -64.45
CA MET A 1 -34.72 1.78 -64.94
C MET A 1 -34.78 0.83 -63.76
N ALA A 2 -35.91 0.14 -63.64
CA ALA A 2 -36.22 -1.06 -62.86
C ALA A 2 -36.28 -1.00 -61.31
N ASN A 3 -37.51 -1.27 -60.83
CA ASN A 3 -37.98 -1.66 -59.51
C ASN A 3 -37.73 -3.17 -59.22
N ILE A 4 -38.23 -3.63 -58.04
CA ILE A 4 -38.73 -4.97 -57.61
C ILE A 4 -37.77 -5.67 -56.60
N GLU A 5 -38.12 -6.21 -55.41
CA GLU A 5 -39.33 -6.51 -54.57
C GLU A 5 -38.81 -6.76 -53.10
N LEU A 6 -39.49 -6.41 -51.99
CA LEU A 6 -40.49 -7.19 -51.15
C LEU A 6 -40.01 -8.62 -50.80
N ASP A 7 -40.08 -9.23 -49.60
CA ASP A 7 -40.85 -9.15 -48.33
C ASP A 7 -39.92 -9.73 -47.21
N ASP A 8 -40.07 -9.58 -45.89
CA ASP A 8 -41.19 -9.96 -45.01
C ASP A 8 -40.97 -9.36 -43.60
N ALA A 9 -42.04 -8.87 -42.98
CA ALA A 9 -42.20 -8.72 -41.52
C ALA A 9 -43.17 -9.83 -41.04
N PRO A 10 -43.25 -10.24 -39.75
CA PRO A 10 -43.99 -9.46 -38.73
C PRO A 10 -43.40 -9.58 -37.29
N GLN A 11 -43.38 -8.50 -36.47
CA GLN A 11 -44.43 -8.04 -35.52
C GLN A 11 -44.36 -8.76 -34.15
N TYR A 12 -44.28 -8.01 -33.05
CA TYR A 12 -45.40 -7.86 -32.11
C TYR A 12 -45.11 -6.89 -30.95
N ASP A 13 -46.17 -6.14 -30.64
CA ASP A 13 -46.28 -4.92 -29.85
C ASP A 13 -46.10 -5.01 -28.33
N SER A 14 -45.75 -3.84 -27.81
CA SER A 14 -45.96 -3.28 -26.47
C SER A 14 -47.43 -3.27 -25.99
N ILE A 15 -47.68 -3.48 -24.69
CA ILE A 15 -48.84 -2.95 -23.97
C ILE A 15 -48.47 -2.54 -22.52
N GLU A 16 -48.80 -1.29 -22.20
CA GLU A 16 -48.91 -0.66 -20.87
C GLU A 16 -50.24 -1.01 -20.18
N ASN A 17 -50.29 -1.01 -18.82
CA ASN A 17 -51.32 -0.40 -17.94
C ASN A 17 -51.32 -1.09 -16.54
N THR A 18 -50.97 -0.41 -15.44
CA THR A 18 -51.77 0.47 -14.52
C THR A 18 -52.66 -0.25 -13.50
N THR A 19 -52.56 0.23 -12.24
CA THR A 19 -53.57 0.29 -11.14
C THR A 19 -54.01 -1.06 -10.54
N GLU A 20 -54.25 -1.25 -9.23
CA GLU A 20 -54.61 -0.38 -8.10
C GLU A 20 -54.47 -1.18 -6.76
N VAL A 21 -54.66 -0.47 -5.65
CA VAL A 21 -54.50 -0.88 -4.24
C VAL A 21 -55.76 -1.58 -3.71
N GLU A 22 -55.64 -2.59 -2.82
CA GLU A 22 -56.62 -2.82 -1.76
C GLU A 22 -56.07 -3.66 -0.57
N THR A 23 -56.42 -3.19 0.63
CA THR A 23 -56.15 -3.71 1.98
C THR A 23 -57.14 -4.81 2.39
N LEU A 24 -56.81 -5.67 3.37
CA LEU A 24 -57.60 -5.90 4.61
C LEU A 24 -57.00 -7.02 5.49
N ASP A 25 -57.15 -6.80 6.80
CA ASP A 25 -56.73 -7.61 7.96
C ASP A 25 -57.42 -8.98 8.07
N ASP A 26 -56.79 -9.92 8.79
CA ASP A 26 -57.50 -10.65 9.86
C ASP A 26 -56.54 -11.35 10.83
N THR A 27 -56.73 -10.99 12.11
CA THR A 27 -56.10 -11.51 13.32
C THR A 27 -56.65 -12.87 13.74
N HIS A 28 -55.82 -13.81 14.23
CA HIS A 28 -56.16 -14.54 15.46
C HIS A 28 -54.95 -15.06 16.23
N ASN A 29 -55.10 -14.92 17.54
CA ASN A 29 -54.15 -14.94 18.63
C ASN A 29 -54.09 -16.34 19.28
N ALA A 30 -52.92 -16.74 19.76
CA ALA A 30 -52.78 -17.79 20.79
C ALA A 30 -51.65 -17.39 21.76
N THR A 31 -52.09 -16.94 22.93
CA THR A 31 -51.38 -16.66 24.18
C THR A 31 -50.67 -17.92 24.71
N ASP A 32 -49.50 -17.82 25.35
CA ASP A 32 -49.38 -17.67 26.80
C ASP A 32 -47.93 -17.28 27.24
N PRO A 33 -47.71 -16.82 28.50
CA PRO A 33 -46.80 -15.74 28.83
C PRO A 33 -45.64 -16.16 29.73
N THR A 34 -44.57 -15.38 29.72
CA THR A 34 -43.65 -15.29 30.85
C THR A 34 -43.31 -13.82 31.08
N ASN A 35 -43.93 -13.27 32.13
CA ASN A 35 -43.62 -11.99 32.75
C ASN A 35 -42.19 -12.01 33.30
N ASP A 36 -41.34 -11.11 32.80
CA ASP A 36 -40.33 -10.42 33.59
C ASP A 36 -40.66 -8.92 33.50
N PRO A 37 -40.67 -8.16 34.61
CA PRO A 37 -41.02 -6.76 34.58
C PRO A 37 -39.92 -5.96 33.90
N GLU A 38 -40.19 -5.49 32.68
CA GLU A 38 -39.43 -4.46 32.00
C GLU A 38 -39.46 -3.20 32.87
N GLU A 39 -38.33 -2.87 33.49
CA GLU A 39 -38.09 -1.58 34.11
C GLU A 39 -38.16 -0.51 33.02
N VAL A 40 -39.34 0.10 32.88
CA VAL A 40 -39.57 1.23 31.97
C VAL A 40 -38.70 2.38 32.45
N ALA A 41 -37.50 2.51 31.87
CA ALA A 41 -36.71 3.71 31.96
C ALA A 41 -37.59 4.88 31.50
N PRO A 42 -37.68 5.98 32.28
CA PRO A 42 -38.55 7.09 31.92
C PRO A 42 -38.15 7.65 30.55
N PRO A 43 -39.10 8.21 29.78
CA PRO A 43 -38.78 8.88 28.52
C PRO A 43 -37.72 9.94 28.80
N VAL A 44 -36.55 9.82 28.17
CA VAL A 44 -35.52 10.86 28.26
C VAL A 44 -36.09 12.08 27.55
N GLU A 45 -36.59 13.05 28.32
CA GLU A 45 -37.02 14.32 27.77
C GLU A 45 -35.83 14.97 27.06
N PRO A 46 -35.95 15.38 25.79
CA PRO A 46 -34.89 16.08 25.10
C PRO A 46 -34.60 17.38 25.86
N LEU A 47 -33.35 17.52 26.33
CA LEU A 47 -32.87 18.71 27.03
C LEU A 47 -33.12 19.98 26.21
N ASP A 48 -33.49 21.05 26.89
CA ASP A 48 -33.72 22.38 26.28
C ASP A 48 -32.50 22.78 25.42
N PRO A 49 -32.70 23.19 24.15
CA PRO A 49 -31.62 23.67 23.27
C PRO A 49 -30.77 24.79 23.89
N GLN A 50 -31.33 25.59 24.80
CA GLN A 50 -30.57 26.62 25.51
C GLN A 50 -29.62 26.03 26.57
N LEU A 51 -30.01 24.91 27.21
CA LEU A 51 -29.14 24.14 28.11
C LEU A 51 -28.09 23.33 27.34
N LEU A 52 -28.46 22.74 26.20
CA LEU A 52 -27.51 22.05 25.31
C LEU A 52 -26.39 22.99 24.85
N SER A 53 -26.72 24.24 24.50
CA SER A 53 -25.73 25.26 24.17
C SER A 53 -24.84 25.66 25.37
N ALA A 54 -25.35 25.60 26.59
CA ALA A 54 -24.59 25.91 27.81
C ALA A 54 -23.71 24.75 28.28
N LEU A 55 -24.03 23.51 27.89
CA LEU A 55 -23.28 22.29 28.21
C LEU A 55 -22.00 22.11 27.37
N GLY A 56 -21.78 22.99 26.39
CA GLY A 56 -20.61 22.99 25.51
C GLY A 56 -20.90 22.35 24.14
N GLU A 57 -20.11 22.72 23.14
CA GLU A 57 -20.17 22.08 21.81
C GLU A 57 -19.77 20.61 21.96
N ALA A 58 -20.55 19.71 21.36
CA ALA A 58 -20.18 18.31 21.25
C ALA A 58 -18.82 18.23 20.55
N THR A 59 -17.86 17.54 21.16
CA THR A 59 -16.59 17.25 20.50
C THR A 59 -16.87 16.23 19.41
N ASP A 60 -16.99 16.69 18.16
CA ASP A 60 -17.10 15.79 17.03
C ASP A 60 -15.79 15.01 16.88
N ASP A 61 -15.78 13.75 17.33
CA ASP A 61 -14.69 12.79 17.12
C ASP A 61 -14.56 12.34 15.65
N THR A 62 -15.36 12.91 14.75
CA THR A 62 -15.28 12.61 13.32
C THR A 62 -14.14 13.40 12.68
N PRO A 63 -13.31 12.78 11.82
CA PRO A 63 -12.35 13.53 11.02
C PRO A 63 -13.13 14.59 10.26
N ALA A 64 -12.74 15.87 10.40
CA ALA A 64 -13.37 16.97 9.70
C ALA A 64 -13.16 16.83 8.19
N TYR A 65 -14.02 16.06 7.53
CA TYR A 65 -14.09 15.99 6.08
C TYR A 65 -14.77 17.26 5.56
N GLY A 66 -14.31 17.74 4.40
CA GLY A 66 -14.98 18.86 3.72
C GLY A 66 -16.32 18.44 3.11
N GLU A 67 -17.02 19.43 2.54
CA GLU A 67 -18.27 19.22 1.81
C GLU A 67 -18.10 18.18 0.69
N LYS A 68 -19.19 17.45 0.42
CA LYS A 68 -19.21 16.47 -0.66
C LYS A 68 -19.05 17.19 -2.01
N ILE A 69 -18.12 16.70 -2.81
CA ILE A 69 -18.06 17.04 -4.24
C ILE A 69 -19.17 16.30 -5.01
N LEU A 70 -19.39 16.67 -6.27
CA LEU A 70 -20.33 15.96 -7.16
C LEU A 70 -19.97 14.46 -7.26
N ASP A 71 -20.98 13.60 -7.07
CA ASP A 71 -20.79 12.13 -7.07
C ASP A 71 -20.16 11.61 -8.36
N ASN A 72 -20.53 12.20 -9.52
CA ASN A 72 -19.93 11.87 -10.80
C ASN A 72 -18.40 12.08 -10.81
N LEU A 73 -17.90 13.13 -10.15
CA LEU A 73 -16.47 13.37 -10.03
C LEU A 73 -15.84 12.38 -9.06
N ALA A 74 -16.46 12.14 -7.90
CA ALA A 74 -15.97 11.16 -6.92
C ALA A 74 -15.83 9.76 -7.53
N ASN A 75 -16.82 9.33 -8.31
CA ASN A 75 -16.82 8.04 -9.01
C ASN A 75 -15.71 7.92 -10.06
N LEU A 76 -15.25 9.04 -10.64
CA LEU A 76 -14.10 9.05 -11.55
C LEU A 76 -12.76 8.99 -10.80
N TRP A 77 -12.63 9.67 -9.67
CA TRP A 77 -11.35 9.85 -8.97
C TRP A 77 -11.02 8.73 -7.99
N LEU A 78 -12.01 8.19 -7.28
CA LEU A 78 -11.80 7.14 -6.27
C LEU A 78 -11.09 5.89 -6.84
N PRO A 79 -11.47 5.34 -8.01
CA PRO A 79 -10.75 4.20 -8.58
C PRO A 79 -9.29 4.50 -8.89
N LEU A 80 -8.98 5.72 -9.37
CA LEU A 80 -7.62 6.14 -9.68
C LEU A 80 -6.77 6.28 -8.42
N LEU A 81 -7.34 6.80 -7.33
CA LEU A 81 -6.64 6.89 -6.05
C LEU A 81 -6.31 5.51 -5.46
N LYS A 82 -7.16 4.52 -5.71
CA LYS A 82 -6.97 3.13 -5.27
C LYS A 82 -6.02 2.34 -6.16
N LYS A 83 -6.17 2.40 -7.48
CA LYS A 83 -5.53 1.49 -8.45
C LYS A 83 -4.55 2.17 -9.42
N GLY A 84 -4.54 3.50 -9.47
CA GLY A 84 -3.78 4.27 -10.46
C GLY A 84 -4.38 4.21 -11.86
N LEU A 85 -3.71 4.86 -12.80
CA LEU A 85 -3.98 4.76 -14.23
C LEU A 85 -3.31 3.52 -14.82
N SER A 86 -3.96 2.90 -15.80
CA SER A 86 -3.32 1.88 -16.63
C SER A 86 -2.20 2.50 -17.48
N LYS A 87 -1.20 1.68 -17.80
CA LYS A 87 0.06 2.12 -18.42
C LYS A 87 -0.14 2.94 -19.69
N GLU A 88 -0.97 2.46 -20.61
CA GLU A 88 -1.18 3.11 -21.91
C GLU A 88 -1.89 4.48 -21.80
N PRO A 89 -3.05 4.63 -21.13
CA PRO A 89 -3.67 5.93 -20.89
C PRO A 89 -2.77 6.92 -20.15
N LYS A 90 -1.99 6.43 -19.17
CA LYS A 90 -1.02 7.25 -18.46
C LYS A 90 0.03 7.84 -19.40
N GLU A 91 0.66 7.00 -20.23
CA GLU A 91 1.67 7.47 -21.18
C GLU A 91 1.09 8.45 -22.21
N LYS A 92 -0.14 8.21 -22.69
CA LYS A 92 -0.84 9.15 -23.58
C LYS A 92 -1.05 10.51 -22.92
N LEU A 93 -1.54 10.53 -21.68
CA LEU A 93 -1.77 11.77 -20.92
C LEU A 93 -0.46 12.52 -20.65
N LEU A 94 0.59 11.84 -20.18
CA LEU A 94 1.85 12.51 -19.86
C LEU A 94 2.53 13.11 -21.12
N LYS A 95 2.38 12.46 -22.29
CA LYS A 95 2.85 13.00 -23.57
C LYS A 95 2.03 14.20 -24.05
N GLU A 96 0.73 14.24 -23.72
CA GLU A 96 -0.12 15.39 -24.03
C GLU A 96 0.36 16.63 -23.27
N TYR A 97 0.72 16.48 -21.98
CA TYR A 97 1.10 17.59 -21.08
C TYR A 97 2.62 17.67 -20.85
N ASN A 98 3.36 17.95 -21.92
CA ASN A 98 4.79 18.26 -21.87
C ASN A 98 5.05 19.61 -21.18
N ILE A 99 6.18 19.69 -20.46
CA ILE A 99 6.58 20.89 -19.73
C ILE A 99 6.74 22.08 -20.70
N PRO A 100 6.12 23.24 -20.40
CA PRO A 100 6.26 24.45 -21.22
C PRO A 100 7.70 24.98 -21.25
N ASP A 101 8.14 25.46 -22.41
CA ASP A 101 9.51 25.94 -22.60
C ASP A 101 9.84 27.18 -21.76
N ASN A 102 8.85 28.03 -21.48
CA ASN A 102 8.98 29.19 -20.59
C ASN A 102 8.85 28.83 -19.10
N CYS A 103 8.63 27.56 -18.75
CA CYS A 103 8.47 27.08 -17.37
C CYS A 103 9.23 25.76 -17.13
N ARG A 104 10.48 25.69 -17.59
CA ARG A 104 11.30 24.46 -17.56
C ARG A 104 11.53 23.88 -16.16
N LEU A 105 11.42 24.70 -15.10
CA LEU A 105 11.58 24.24 -13.71
C LEU A 105 10.43 23.34 -13.22
N LEU A 106 9.34 23.19 -13.99
CA LEU A 106 8.35 22.13 -13.74
C LEU A 106 8.88 20.74 -14.11
N GLN A 107 9.96 20.65 -14.89
CA GLN A 107 10.65 19.39 -15.14
C GLN A 107 11.36 18.94 -13.87
N ALA A 108 11.31 17.63 -13.58
CA ALA A 108 12.02 17.09 -12.43
C ALA A 108 13.53 17.35 -12.59
N PRO A 109 14.19 17.93 -11.57
CA PRO A 109 15.62 18.17 -11.61
C PRO A 109 16.37 16.84 -11.65
N THR A 110 17.45 16.79 -12.41
CA THR A 110 18.40 15.68 -12.39
C THR A 110 19.48 15.95 -11.37
N LEU A 111 19.94 14.91 -10.67
CA LEU A 111 21.05 15.01 -9.74
C LEU A 111 22.33 15.48 -10.46
N ASN A 112 23.07 16.40 -9.84
CA ASN A 112 24.39 16.84 -10.31
C ASN A 112 25.35 15.65 -10.44
N ALA A 113 26.18 15.64 -11.49
CA ALA A 113 27.10 14.53 -11.75
C ALA A 113 28.14 14.35 -10.63
N GLU A 114 28.62 15.45 -10.05
CA GLU A 114 29.58 15.44 -8.94
C GLU A 114 28.96 14.76 -7.71
N ILE A 115 27.72 15.13 -7.37
CA ILE A 115 26.99 14.55 -6.24
C ILE A 115 26.63 13.09 -6.54
N PHE A 116 26.22 12.78 -7.76
CA PHE A 116 25.92 11.42 -8.20
C PHE A 116 27.11 10.48 -7.97
N HIS A 117 28.33 10.90 -8.31
CA HIS A 117 29.53 10.10 -8.09
C HIS A 117 30.05 10.12 -6.64
N ALA A 118 29.69 11.13 -5.83
CA ALA A 118 30.13 11.26 -4.45
C ALA A 118 29.31 10.43 -3.44
N ILE A 119 28.05 10.11 -3.74
CA ILE A 119 27.16 9.41 -2.81
C ILE A 119 27.08 7.90 -3.05
N GLN A 120 26.69 7.16 -2.02
CA GLN A 120 26.46 5.71 -2.09
C GLN A 120 25.20 5.37 -2.93
N ASP A 121 25.11 4.11 -3.38
CA ASP A 121 24.00 3.64 -4.21
C ASP A 121 22.63 3.71 -3.53
N MET A 122 22.57 3.47 -2.22
CA MET A 122 21.32 3.49 -1.47
C MET A 122 20.62 4.86 -1.51
N PRO A 123 21.23 5.98 -1.07
CA PRO A 123 20.61 7.31 -1.16
C PRO A 123 20.34 7.73 -2.61
N ARG A 124 21.22 7.38 -3.55
CA ARG A 124 21.03 7.63 -4.99
C ARG A 124 19.79 6.94 -5.55
N ASN A 125 19.55 5.68 -5.21
CA ASN A 125 18.37 4.95 -5.65
C ASN A 125 17.08 5.50 -5.02
N ARG A 126 17.15 5.99 -3.77
CA ARG A 126 16.01 6.67 -3.12
C ARG A 126 15.67 7.98 -3.81
N ASP A 127 16.68 8.79 -4.16
CA ASP A 127 16.51 10.03 -4.92
C ASP A 127 15.89 9.79 -6.29
N LYS A 128 16.42 8.82 -7.06
CA LYS A 128 15.89 8.44 -8.37
C LYS A 128 14.40 8.07 -8.35
N ASN A 129 13.92 7.49 -7.25
CA ASN A 129 12.51 7.13 -7.09
C ASN A 129 11.59 8.36 -6.90
N LEU A 130 12.14 9.53 -6.56
CA LEU A 130 11.40 10.78 -6.40
C LEU A 130 11.26 11.55 -7.73
N THR A 131 12.19 11.33 -8.68
CA THR A 131 12.20 12.02 -9.97
C THR A 131 10.92 11.77 -10.77
N VAL A 132 10.44 10.52 -10.84
CA VAL A 132 9.25 10.18 -11.63
C VAL A 132 7.97 10.81 -11.06
N PRO A 133 7.66 10.71 -9.74
CA PRO A 133 6.57 11.46 -9.11
C PRO A 133 6.67 12.98 -9.36
N GLN A 134 7.87 13.56 -9.22
CA GLN A 134 8.07 15.00 -9.41
C GLN A 134 7.83 15.42 -10.87
N GLN A 135 8.24 14.60 -11.84
CA GLN A 135 7.98 14.87 -13.25
C GLN A 135 6.47 14.84 -13.55
N GLN A 136 5.76 13.87 -12.98
CA GLN A 136 4.31 13.74 -13.14
C GLN A 136 3.55 14.91 -12.48
N LEU A 137 4.04 15.42 -11.35
CA LEU A 137 3.53 16.65 -10.73
C LEU A 137 3.63 17.83 -11.70
N GLY A 138 4.78 18.00 -12.37
CA GLY A 138 4.98 19.04 -13.39
C GLY A 138 3.99 18.94 -14.56
N SER A 139 3.71 17.73 -15.05
CA SER A 139 2.69 17.49 -16.08
C SER A 139 1.27 17.82 -15.58
N GLY A 140 0.94 17.51 -14.32
CA GLY A 140 -0.33 17.88 -13.71
C GLY A 140 -0.52 19.40 -13.62
N ILE A 141 0.50 20.13 -13.18
CA ILE A 141 0.51 21.60 -13.16
C ILE A 141 0.35 22.16 -14.57
N THR A 142 1.02 21.56 -15.56
CA THR A 142 0.89 21.95 -16.97
C THR A 142 -0.54 21.80 -17.48
N ALA A 143 -1.25 20.73 -17.10
CA ALA A 143 -2.65 20.54 -17.46
C ALA A 143 -3.56 21.62 -16.88
N ILE A 144 -3.34 21.99 -15.61
CA ILE A 144 -4.07 23.11 -14.98
C ILE A 144 -3.77 24.43 -15.72
N ASN A 145 -2.50 24.70 -16.02
CA ASN A 145 -2.11 25.91 -16.75
C ASN A 145 -2.77 26.01 -18.13
N ARG A 146 -2.92 24.91 -18.86
CA ARG A 146 -3.67 24.91 -20.14
C ARG A 146 -5.15 25.24 -19.95
N ALA A 147 -5.77 24.72 -18.89
CA ALA A 147 -7.15 25.11 -18.56
C ALA A 147 -7.25 26.61 -18.26
N MET A 148 -6.31 27.16 -17.47
CA MET A 148 -6.26 28.58 -17.16
C MET A 148 -6.07 29.42 -18.42
N GLU A 149 -5.19 29.01 -19.33
CA GLU A 149 -4.95 29.70 -20.61
C GLU A 149 -6.22 29.76 -21.47
N VAL A 150 -6.97 28.66 -21.56
CA VAL A 150 -8.26 28.60 -22.27
C VAL A 150 -9.25 29.59 -21.63
N LEU A 151 -9.39 29.57 -20.30
CA LEU A 151 -10.33 30.47 -19.59
C LEU A 151 -9.93 31.95 -19.70
N LEU A 152 -8.65 32.27 -19.53
CA LEU A 152 -8.14 33.65 -19.60
C LEU A 152 -8.24 34.25 -21.01
N LYS A 153 -8.17 33.41 -22.05
CA LYS A 153 -8.40 33.83 -23.45
C LYS A 153 -9.89 33.88 -23.82
N GLY A 154 -10.81 33.64 -22.87
CA GLY A 154 -12.25 33.62 -23.12
C GLY A 154 -12.68 32.51 -24.08
N GLN A 155 -11.92 31.40 -24.13
CA GLN A 155 -12.23 30.26 -24.99
C GLN A 155 -13.22 29.30 -24.33
N ASP A 156 -13.58 28.24 -25.05
CA ASP A 156 -14.59 27.26 -24.65
C ASP A 156 -14.32 26.65 -23.26
N THR A 157 -15.30 26.80 -22.37
CA THR A 157 -15.28 26.26 -21.01
C THR A 157 -15.22 24.74 -20.97
N SER A 158 -15.78 24.05 -21.97
CA SER A 158 -15.73 22.58 -22.03
C SER A 158 -14.29 22.09 -22.23
N THR A 159 -13.53 22.76 -23.09
CA THR A 159 -12.10 22.51 -23.29
C THR A 159 -11.29 22.76 -22.00
N ALA A 160 -11.60 23.81 -21.25
CA ALA A 160 -10.96 24.06 -19.94
C ALA A 160 -11.28 22.94 -18.94
N ILE A 161 -12.55 22.52 -18.84
CA ILE A 161 -12.98 21.42 -17.97
C ILE A 161 -12.27 20.11 -18.35
N LYS A 162 -12.06 19.84 -19.64
CA LYS A 162 -11.29 18.67 -20.10
C LYS A 162 -9.85 18.70 -19.58
N HIS A 163 -9.19 19.85 -19.66
CA HIS A 163 -7.83 20.00 -19.12
C HIS A 163 -7.77 19.83 -17.59
N LEU A 164 -8.73 20.40 -16.86
CA LEU A 164 -8.86 20.20 -15.41
C LEU A 164 -9.11 18.75 -15.04
N SER A 165 -10.02 18.08 -15.76
CA SER A 165 -10.31 16.65 -15.60
C SER A 165 -9.05 15.80 -15.81
N ASN A 166 -8.29 16.08 -16.87
CA ASN A 166 -7.00 15.41 -17.11
C ASN A 166 -5.97 15.70 -16.01
N ALA A 167 -5.93 16.93 -15.47
CA ALA A 167 -5.09 17.25 -14.31
C ALA A 167 -5.48 16.41 -13.08
N CYS A 168 -6.78 16.31 -12.76
CA CYS A 168 -7.28 15.47 -11.67
C CYS A 168 -6.87 14.00 -11.85
N ARG A 169 -6.91 13.47 -13.08
CA ARG A 169 -6.47 12.10 -13.38
C ARG A 169 -4.97 11.92 -13.13
N ILE A 170 -4.14 12.84 -13.63
CA ILE A 170 -2.68 12.81 -13.46
C ILE A 170 -2.29 12.90 -11.98
N LEU A 171 -2.92 13.80 -11.23
CA LEU A 171 -2.63 14.03 -9.81
C LEU A 171 -3.18 12.90 -8.91
N SER A 172 -4.32 12.30 -9.26
CA SER A 172 -4.85 11.12 -8.56
C SER A 172 -3.94 9.91 -8.74
N ASP A 173 -3.42 9.70 -9.96
CA ASP A 173 -2.42 8.67 -10.21
C ASP A 173 -1.11 8.95 -9.46
N LEU A 174 -0.66 10.21 -9.39
CA LEU A 174 0.49 10.60 -8.58
C LEU A 174 0.28 10.29 -7.09
N HIS A 175 -0.92 10.56 -6.56
CA HIS A 175 -1.27 10.21 -5.19
C HIS A 175 -1.25 8.68 -4.98
N HIS A 176 -1.74 7.90 -5.95
CA HIS A 176 -1.62 6.44 -5.91
C HIS A 176 -0.15 6.00 -5.91
N MET A 177 0.70 6.57 -6.77
CA MET A 177 2.14 6.28 -6.80
C MET A 177 2.83 6.57 -5.47
N ASN A 178 2.48 7.67 -4.80
CA ASN A 178 3.01 7.99 -3.48
C ASN A 178 2.56 6.96 -2.44
N THR A 179 1.33 6.45 -2.54
CA THR A 179 0.85 5.35 -1.68
C THR A 179 1.64 4.07 -1.93
N GLN A 180 1.85 3.70 -3.19
CA GLN A 180 2.67 2.55 -3.57
C GLN A 180 4.13 2.70 -3.11
N SER A 181 4.67 3.91 -3.13
CA SER A 181 6.02 4.21 -2.62
C SER A 181 6.10 4.00 -1.11
N ARG A 182 5.07 4.40 -0.35
CA ARG A 182 4.96 4.13 1.08
C ARG A 182 4.87 2.63 1.38
N ILE A 183 4.05 1.90 0.63
CA ILE A 183 3.95 0.44 0.74
C ILE A 183 5.33 -0.19 0.51
N LYS A 184 5.99 0.11 -0.61
CA LYS A 184 7.33 -0.41 -0.95
C LYS A 184 8.41 -0.07 0.10
N LEU A 185 8.30 1.08 0.77
CA LEU A 185 9.20 1.47 1.84
C LEU A 185 9.02 0.63 3.10
N ILE A 186 7.78 0.29 3.44
CA ILE A 186 7.43 -0.42 4.68
C ILE A 186 7.58 -1.93 4.52
N THR A 187 7.18 -2.49 3.37
CA THR A 187 7.13 -3.94 3.12
C THR A 187 8.40 -4.71 3.49
N PRO A 188 9.63 -4.23 3.22
CA PRO A 188 10.85 -4.95 3.61
C PRO A 188 11.05 -5.13 5.12
N GLY A 189 10.38 -4.31 5.94
CA GLY A 189 10.40 -4.42 7.40
C GLY A 189 9.40 -5.42 7.98
N LEU A 190 8.59 -6.08 7.14
CA LEU A 190 7.56 -7.04 7.55
C LEU A 190 8.06 -8.49 7.48
N ASP A 191 7.44 -9.37 8.26
CA ASP A 191 7.71 -10.80 8.20
C ASP A 191 7.36 -11.37 6.81
N ARG A 192 8.22 -12.23 6.26
CA ARG A 192 8.00 -12.85 4.94
C ARG A 192 6.71 -13.66 4.88
N SER A 193 6.35 -14.33 5.98
CA SER A 193 5.10 -15.06 6.11
C SER A 193 3.88 -14.16 5.96
N PHE A 194 4.02 -12.85 6.18
CA PHE A 194 2.94 -11.88 6.09
C PHE A 194 2.70 -11.35 4.67
N LEU A 195 3.70 -11.46 3.78
CA LEU A 195 3.67 -10.80 2.47
C LEU A 195 2.50 -11.26 1.60
N HIS A 196 2.11 -12.53 1.67
CA HIS A 196 0.98 -13.06 0.91
C HIS A 196 -0.37 -12.48 1.37
N VAL A 197 -0.49 -12.04 2.63
CA VAL A 197 -1.72 -11.43 3.17
C VAL A 197 -1.94 -10.02 2.63
N ILE A 198 -0.84 -9.29 2.38
CA ILE A 198 -0.87 -7.88 1.95
C ILE A 198 -0.64 -7.67 0.46
N GLN A 199 -0.29 -8.71 -0.30
CA GLN A 199 0.03 -8.60 -1.73
C GLN A 199 -1.10 -7.97 -2.52
N ASP A 200 -2.35 -8.38 -2.24
CA ASP A 200 -3.57 -7.89 -2.89
C ASP A 200 -4.35 -6.93 -1.97
N ALA A 201 -3.67 -6.31 -1.01
CA ALA A 201 -4.30 -5.31 -0.16
C ALA A 201 -4.59 -4.02 -0.96
N GLU A 202 -5.87 -3.69 -1.12
CA GLU A 202 -6.29 -2.38 -1.59
C GLU A 202 -6.27 -1.39 -0.42
N ARG A 203 -5.80 -0.16 -0.68
CA ARG A 203 -5.88 0.92 0.30
C ARG A 203 -7.32 1.38 0.52
N ASP A 204 -7.57 1.83 1.73
CA ASP A 204 -8.71 2.65 2.09
C ASP A 204 -8.20 3.87 2.88
N GLU A 205 -8.75 4.13 4.05
CA GLU A 205 -8.22 5.05 5.06
C GLU A 205 -6.81 4.64 5.52
N THR A 206 -6.51 3.34 5.48
CA THR A 206 -5.20 2.78 5.81
C THR A 206 -4.50 2.25 4.56
N ILE A 207 -3.16 2.27 4.55
CA ILE A 207 -2.34 1.88 3.39
C ILE A 207 -2.45 0.39 3.01
N PHE A 208 -2.94 -0.46 3.91
CA PHE A 208 -3.13 -1.91 3.71
C PHE A 208 -4.59 -2.36 3.89
N GLY A 209 -5.53 -1.43 4.04
CA GLY A 209 -6.94 -1.72 4.26
C GLY A 209 -7.31 -1.90 5.74
N SER A 210 -8.39 -1.26 6.17
CA SER A 210 -8.98 -1.35 7.51
C SER A 210 -9.29 -2.80 7.92
N LYS A 211 -9.64 -3.64 6.94
CA LYS A 211 -9.91 -5.08 7.11
C LYS A 211 -8.65 -5.95 7.19
N LEU A 212 -7.44 -5.37 7.28
CA LEU A 212 -6.20 -6.14 7.36
C LEU A 212 -6.23 -7.13 8.54
N SER A 213 -6.64 -6.70 9.72
CA SER A 213 -6.72 -7.56 10.92
C SER A 213 -7.58 -8.81 10.70
N GLU A 214 -8.69 -8.67 9.97
CA GLU A 214 -9.57 -9.78 9.59
C GLU A 214 -8.87 -10.73 8.62
N LYS A 215 -8.20 -10.18 7.59
CA LYS A 215 -7.41 -10.97 6.63
C LYS A 215 -6.32 -11.79 7.31
N ILE A 216 -5.66 -11.24 8.33
CA ILE A 216 -4.63 -11.96 9.11
C ILE A 216 -5.24 -13.15 9.86
N LYS A 217 -6.37 -12.92 10.56
CA LYS A 217 -7.06 -13.98 11.30
C LYS A 217 -7.54 -15.08 10.36
N ALA A 218 -8.11 -14.70 9.22
CA ALA A 218 -8.55 -15.63 8.18
C ALA A 218 -7.37 -16.43 7.61
N ALA A 219 -6.25 -15.79 7.26
CA ALA A 219 -5.06 -16.46 6.76
C ALA A 219 -4.51 -17.50 7.75
N LYS A 220 -4.41 -17.13 9.04
CA LYS A 220 -3.99 -18.07 10.10
C LYS A 220 -4.97 -19.22 10.29
N ALA A 221 -6.28 -18.98 10.18
CA ALA A 221 -7.30 -20.02 10.26
C ALA A 221 -7.18 -21.00 9.08
N ILE A 222 -7.00 -20.50 7.86
CA ILE A 222 -6.78 -21.29 6.65
C ILE A 222 -5.50 -22.12 6.79
N GLU A 223 -4.40 -21.55 7.28
CA GLU A 223 -3.14 -22.27 7.50
C GLU A 223 -3.34 -23.43 8.49
N LYS A 224 -4.03 -23.19 9.61
CA LYS A 224 -4.36 -24.21 10.61
C LYS A 224 -5.23 -25.33 10.03
N GLN A 225 -6.25 -24.98 9.23
CA GLN A 225 -7.12 -25.95 8.55
C GLN A 225 -6.36 -26.73 7.47
N GLY A 226 -5.46 -26.09 6.73
CA GLY A 226 -4.63 -26.71 5.71
C GLY A 226 -3.72 -27.82 6.27
N ILE A 227 -3.23 -27.65 7.50
CA ILE A 227 -2.46 -28.70 8.21
C ILE A 227 -3.33 -29.94 8.47
N GLN A 228 -4.62 -29.78 8.77
CA GLN A 228 -5.55 -30.90 9.02
C GLN A 228 -5.92 -31.64 7.72
N ILE A 229 -5.95 -30.94 6.59
CA ILE A 229 -6.23 -31.51 5.27
C ILE A 229 -5.01 -32.23 4.70
N LYS A 230 -3.79 -31.78 5.06
CA LYS A 230 -2.55 -32.35 4.55
C LYS A 230 -2.43 -33.82 4.97
N LYS A 231 -2.61 -34.73 4.01
CA LYS A 231 -2.42 -36.17 4.19
C LYS A 231 -1.02 -36.41 4.76
N VAL A 232 -0.94 -36.93 5.99
CA VAL A 232 0.33 -37.36 6.58
C VAL A 232 0.81 -38.56 5.80
N THR A 233 1.69 -38.35 4.83
CA THR A 233 2.43 -39.45 4.20
C THR A 233 3.38 -39.98 5.27
N ALA A 234 3.09 -41.15 5.82
CA ALA A 234 3.98 -41.82 6.75
C ALA A 234 5.38 -41.91 6.10
N PRO A 235 6.46 -41.55 6.80
CA PRO A 235 7.80 -41.80 6.28
C PRO A 235 7.96 -43.31 6.10
N ASN A 236 8.32 -43.74 4.89
CA ASN A 236 8.69 -45.13 4.62
C ASN A 236 9.71 -45.58 5.69
N PRO A 237 9.49 -46.72 6.38
CA PRO A 237 10.49 -47.23 7.30
C PRO A 237 11.77 -47.52 6.53
N LYS A 238 12.89 -46.94 6.97
CA LYS A 238 14.23 -47.23 6.44
C LYS A 238 14.48 -48.74 6.56
N PRO A 239 15.07 -49.41 5.56
CA PRO A 239 15.44 -50.81 5.71
C PRO A 239 16.49 -50.95 6.81
N SER A 240 16.19 -51.82 7.78
CA SER A 240 17.09 -52.27 8.83
C SER A 240 18.31 -52.96 8.22
N SER A 241 19.48 -52.32 8.25
CA SER A 241 20.75 -53.00 8.01
C SER A 241 21.11 -53.82 9.25
N SER A 242 20.80 -55.12 9.23
CA SER A 242 21.33 -56.06 10.22
C SER A 242 22.82 -56.26 9.99
N THR A 243 23.57 -56.23 11.09
CA THR A 243 25.00 -56.48 11.12
C THR A 243 25.22 -57.99 11.26
N HIS A 244 25.95 -58.63 10.35
CA HIS A 244 26.56 -59.94 10.63
C HIS A 244 27.99 -59.96 10.06
N ILE A 245 28.96 -60.10 10.96
CA ILE A 245 30.39 -60.27 10.69
C ILE A 245 30.68 -61.78 10.71
N GLN A 246 31.56 -62.26 9.80
CA GLN A 246 32.74 -63.13 10.06
C GLN A 246 33.25 -63.79 8.74
N THR A 247 34.33 -63.26 8.12
CA THR A 247 35.73 -63.80 8.04
C THR A 247 36.03 -64.62 6.76
N PRO A 248 37.30 -64.92 6.38
CA PRO A 248 38.48 -64.07 6.19
C PRO A 248 39.22 -64.31 4.83
N PHE A 249 40.08 -63.36 4.40
CA PHE A 249 41.21 -63.46 3.44
C PHE A 249 40.95 -64.11 2.03
N VAL A 250 41.28 -63.48 0.89
CA VAL A 250 42.62 -63.42 0.27
C VAL A 250 42.58 -62.38 -0.89
N ARG A 251 43.63 -61.56 -1.03
CA ARG A 251 43.99 -60.77 -2.23
C ARG A 251 44.99 -61.61 -3.07
N PRO A 252 45.14 -61.46 -4.42
CA PRO A 252 45.58 -60.18 -4.99
C PRO A 252 45.26 -59.84 -6.48
N THR A 253 45.63 -58.58 -6.79
CA THR A 253 46.05 -57.96 -8.07
C THR A 253 45.15 -57.93 -9.31
N TYR A 254 44.74 -56.73 -9.77
CA TYR A 254 45.37 -56.01 -10.89
C TYR A 254 44.79 -54.57 -11.04
N SER A 255 45.55 -53.74 -11.75
CA SER A 255 45.62 -52.27 -11.78
C SER A 255 44.48 -51.51 -12.48
N GLY A 256 44.22 -50.28 -12.02
CA GLY A 256 43.53 -49.25 -12.79
C GLY A 256 43.73 -47.87 -12.15
N ASN A 257 44.51 -47.01 -12.82
CA ASN A 257 44.77 -45.61 -12.48
C ASN A 257 43.48 -44.81 -12.22
N TRP A 258 43.31 -44.29 -11.00
CA TRP A 258 42.44 -43.14 -10.73
C TRP A 258 43.10 -42.23 -9.70
N THR A 259 43.72 -41.16 -10.20
CA THR A 259 44.32 -40.07 -9.42
C THR A 259 43.22 -39.07 -9.03
N ALA A 260 42.90 -38.99 -7.73
CA ALA A 260 42.07 -37.94 -7.16
C ALA A 260 42.95 -36.86 -6.49
N PRO A 261 42.55 -35.57 -6.51
CA PRO A 261 43.38 -34.46 -6.02
C PRO A 261 43.52 -34.42 -4.48
N PRO A 262 44.64 -33.89 -3.95
CA PRO A 262 45.02 -34.05 -2.55
C PRO A 262 44.17 -33.22 -1.59
N ARG A 263 43.64 -33.90 -0.55
CA ARG A 263 43.09 -33.28 0.65
C ARG A 263 44.25 -32.91 1.59
N TYR A 264 44.40 -31.63 1.91
CA TYR A 264 45.36 -31.15 2.90
C TYR A 264 45.07 -31.75 4.27
N SER A 265 46.14 -32.19 4.93
CA SER A 265 46.12 -32.84 6.25
C SER A 265 46.04 -31.82 7.39
N SER A 266 45.31 -32.22 8.43
CA SER A 266 45.38 -31.69 9.77
C SER A 266 46.69 -32.11 10.46
N ASN A 267 47.17 -31.23 11.34
CA ASN A 267 48.17 -31.41 12.40
C ASN A 267 49.65 -31.24 12.04
N ARG A 268 50.15 -30.01 12.29
CA ARG A 268 51.52 -29.77 12.71
C ARG A 268 51.53 -29.55 14.23
N GLY A 269 52.28 -30.40 14.93
CA GLY A 269 52.28 -30.49 16.38
C GLY A 269 52.95 -29.33 17.13
N GLY A 270 52.50 -29.16 18.37
CA GLY A 270 53.35 -29.25 19.57
C GLY A 270 54.41 -28.16 19.81
N ALA A 271 54.09 -27.23 20.72
CA ALA A 271 55.07 -26.70 21.67
C ALA A 271 54.36 -26.27 22.96
N ARG A 272 54.83 -26.83 24.08
CA ARG A 272 54.39 -26.59 25.45
C ARG A 272 54.85 -25.20 25.92
N GLY A 273 54.04 -24.52 26.74
CA GLY A 273 54.55 -23.54 27.72
C GLY A 273 53.64 -22.34 27.98
N GLY A 274 53.15 -22.20 29.21
CA GLY A 274 52.74 -20.91 29.77
C GLY A 274 51.27 -20.77 30.16
N LYS A 275 50.93 -21.14 31.40
CA LYS A 275 49.76 -20.58 32.10
C LYS A 275 49.98 -19.08 32.32
N LYS A 276 49.05 -18.22 31.91
CA LYS A 276 48.73 -16.96 32.61
C LYS A 276 47.24 -16.65 32.54
N THR A 277 46.70 -16.53 33.74
CA THR A 277 45.43 -15.92 34.15
C THR A 277 45.27 -14.52 33.55
N MET A 278 44.08 -14.15 33.06
CA MET A 278 43.24 -13.07 33.62
C MET A 278 42.14 -12.57 32.67
N GLN A 279 40.93 -12.53 33.27
CA GLN A 279 39.94 -11.45 33.26
C GLN A 279 39.23 -11.07 31.96
N SER A 280 37.98 -11.53 31.93
CA SER A 280 36.78 -10.83 31.45
C SER A 280 36.86 -9.31 31.65
N SER A 281 36.77 -8.56 30.55
CA SER A 281 36.38 -7.15 30.58
C SER A 281 35.01 -7.01 29.95
N ARG A 282 34.02 -6.80 30.84
CA ARG A 282 32.69 -6.30 30.52
C ARG A 282 32.85 -4.88 29.94
N ARG A 283 32.29 -4.65 28.75
CA ARG A 283 32.03 -3.29 28.24
C ARG A 283 31.04 -2.57 29.16
N PRO A 284 31.32 -1.35 29.65
CA PRO A 284 30.31 -0.56 30.33
C PRO A 284 29.50 0.29 29.34
N TYR A 285 28.24 0.41 29.73
CA TYR A 285 27.18 1.30 29.29
C TYR A 285 27.58 2.78 29.49
N ASN A 286 27.44 3.61 28.45
CA ASN A 286 27.56 5.06 28.57
C ASN A 286 26.17 5.70 28.67
N ALA A 287 25.97 6.41 29.78
CA ALA A 287 24.76 7.12 30.14
C ALA A 287 25.01 8.64 30.05
N VAL A 288 24.00 9.35 29.54
CA VAL A 288 23.59 10.74 29.83
C VAL A 288 24.63 11.86 29.62
N GLN A 289 24.44 12.64 28.55
CA GLN A 289 24.95 14.02 28.46
C GLN A 289 23.93 15.00 29.02
N THR A 290 24.29 15.62 30.14
CA THR A 290 23.61 16.77 30.74
C THR A 290 23.87 18.04 29.93
N TYR A 291 22.79 18.73 29.55
CA TYR A 291 22.81 20.10 29.05
C TYR A 291 23.29 21.08 30.13
N LYS A 292 24.15 22.03 29.75
CA LYS A 292 24.31 23.32 30.44
C LYS A 292 24.12 24.46 29.43
N PRO A 293 23.45 25.57 29.81
CA PRO A 293 23.11 26.64 28.89
C PRO A 293 24.29 27.60 28.74
N ALA A 294 24.60 27.99 27.51
CA ALA A 294 25.51 29.10 27.23
C ALA A 294 24.70 30.40 27.09
N THR A 295 25.12 31.38 27.86
CA THR A 295 24.60 32.73 27.97
C THR A 295 24.85 33.60 26.74
N SER A 296 23.82 34.39 26.40
CA SER A 296 23.83 35.72 25.76
C SER A 296 25.20 36.35 25.45
N SER A 297 25.41 36.73 24.18
CA SER A 297 25.93 38.07 23.87
C SER A 297 25.52 38.51 22.45
N TYR A 298 25.03 39.74 22.41
CA TYR A 298 24.64 40.51 21.24
C TYR A 298 25.80 40.73 20.25
N TYR A 299 25.54 40.66 18.94
CA TYR A 299 26.18 41.59 17.99
C TYR A 299 25.29 41.87 16.78
N ARG A 300 25.21 43.17 16.45
CA ARG A 300 24.35 43.85 15.46
C ARG A 300 24.69 43.55 14.00
N PRO A 301 23.76 43.82 13.07
CA PRO A 301 23.97 43.75 11.62
C PRO A 301 24.81 44.94 11.12
N ARG A 302 25.65 44.71 10.11
CA ARG A 302 26.38 45.78 9.40
C ARG A 302 25.63 46.13 8.12
N ALA A 303 25.23 47.40 8.05
CA ALA A 303 24.60 48.04 6.91
C ALA A 303 25.57 48.28 5.74
N SER A 304 24.94 48.53 4.60
CA SER A 304 25.41 49.12 3.34
C SER A 304 26.42 50.28 3.46
N ASN A 305 27.37 50.34 2.52
CA ASN A 305 27.69 51.51 1.68
C ASN A 305 28.92 51.24 0.79
N GLN A 306 28.71 51.10 -0.53
CA GLN A 306 29.19 51.98 -1.61
C GLN A 306 28.75 51.40 -2.95
#